data_AF-A0A958LIG7-F1
#
_entry.id   AF-A0A958LIG7-F1
#
_cell.length_a   1.000
_cell.length_b   1.000
_cell.length_c   1.000
_cell.angle_alpha   90.00
_cell.angle_beta   90.00
_cell.angle_gamma   90.00
#
_symmetry.space_group_name_H-M   'P 1'
#
loop_
_entity.id
_entity.type
_entity.pdbx_description
1 polymer ?
#
loop_
_entity_poly.entity_id
_entity_poly.type
_entity_poly.pdbx_seq_one_letter_code
_entity_poly.pdbx_strand_id
1 'polypeptide(L)'
;IGACDGNLEEGSLRCDCNVSIRKKGDEKLGTKVELKNINSFRFIEKAIDYEIQRQIDLIESGDRILQETRLYDSTRNCTYSMRSKEDAHDYRYFPDPDLLPLEISGERIENLKKSLPELPFQKACRFVDDFQLSHVDATNLVEELDLALYFEEVVKVSGNPRSATSWIMVELWRELNDKKLSVKESPISASQLGRLIALVDDSSISGKMGK
;
A
#
# COMPACT_ATOMS: atom_id res chain seq x y z
N ILE A 1 10.90 -0.58 3.47
CA ILE A 1 11.95 -0.95 4.45
C ILE A 1 12.36 -2.43 4.42
N GLY A 2 11.70 -3.31 3.64
CA GLY A 2 12.15 -4.69 3.45
C GLY A 2 11.93 -5.64 4.65
N ALA A 3 11.07 -5.28 5.60
CA ALA A 3 10.77 -6.11 6.77
C ALA A 3 9.69 -7.18 6.52
N CYS A 4 8.86 -6.96 5.49
CA CYS A 4 7.75 -7.82 5.07
C CYS A 4 7.53 -7.56 3.57
N ASP A 5 7.12 -8.57 2.81
CA ASP A 5 6.68 -8.44 1.42
C ASP A 5 5.31 -7.74 1.28
N GLY A 6 4.52 -7.69 2.36
CA GLY A 6 3.26 -6.96 2.44
C GLY A 6 2.10 -7.60 1.68
N ASN A 7 2.22 -8.86 1.26
CA ASN A 7 1.25 -9.52 0.41
C ASN A 7 0.06 -10.11 1.20
N LEU A 8 -1.14 -9.58 0.97
CA LEU A 8 -2.38 -10.08 1.58
C LEU A 8 -2.80 -11.45 1.06
N GLU A 9 -2.52 -11.76 -0.22
CA GLU A 9 -2.94 -13.01 -0.87
C GLU A 9 -2.12 -14.21 -0.39
N GLU A 10 -0.83 -13.99 -0.14
CA GLU A 10 0.09 -15.00 0.41
C GLU A 10 0.01 -15.07 1.96
N GLY A 11 -0.73 -14.15 2.58
CA GLY A 11 -1.02 -14.15 4.01
C GLY A 11 0.10 -13.62 4.90
N SER A 12 1.11 -12.99 4.31
CA SER A 12 2.21 -12.31 5.00
C SER A 12 1.78 -10.95 5.57
N LEU A 13 0.75 -10.32 4.97
CA LEU A 13 -0.02 -9.26 5.57
C LEU A 13 -1.42 -9.78 5.95
N ARG A 14 -1.91 -9.41 7.14
CA ARG A 14 -3.28 -9.72 7.60
C ARG A 14 -3.92 -8.47 8.18
N CYS A 15 -5.22 -8.34 7.98
CA CYS A 15 -5.99 -7.20 8.46
C CYS A 15 -7.33 -7.66 9.04
N ASP A 16 -7.63 -7.20 10.25
CA ASP A 16 -8.95 -7.28 10.87
C ASP A 16 -9.53 -5.85 10.93
N CYS A 17 -10.77 -5.67 10.47
CA CYS A 17 -11.41 -4.35 10.38
C CYS A 17 -12.41 -4.17 11.52
N ASN A 18 -12.28 -3.09 12.29
CA ASN A 18 -13.20 -2.76 13.37
C ASN A 18 -14.11 -1.60 12.94
N VAL A 19 -15.40 -1.85 12.77
CA VAL A 19 -16.36 -0.91 12.19
C VAL A 19 -17.44 -0.56 13.19
N SER A 20 -17.70 0.74 13.36
CA SER A 20 -18.83 1.28 14.12
C SER A 20 -19.32 2.56 13.47
N ILE A 21 -20.62 2.75 13.35
CA ILE A 21 -21.22 4.00 12.86
C ILE A 21 -21.71 4.90 14.01
N ARG A 22 -21.84 6.19 13.74
CA ARG A 22 -22.49 7.16 14.64
C ARG A 22 -23.13 8.27 13.82
N LYS A 23 -24.11 8.98 14.39
CA LYS A 23 -24.69 10.15 13.71
C LYS A 23 -23.65 11.27 13.66
N LYS A 24 -23.69 12.06 12.59
CA LYS A 24 -22.80 13.20 12.43
C LYS A 24 -23.06 14.21 13.55
N GLY A 25 -22.01 14.58 14.28
CA GLY A 25 -22.08 15.49 15.41
C GLY A 25 -22.12 14.80 16.78
N ASP A 26 -22.33 13.48 16.83
CA ASP A 26 -22.29 12.74 18.09
C ASP A 26 -20.84 12.47 18.52
N GLU A 27 -20.54 12.67 19.80
CA GLU A 27 -19.24 12.32 20.39
C GLU A 27 -19.14 10.84 20.76
N LYS A 28 -20.28 10.22 21.10
CA LYS A 28 -20.32 8.82 21.53
C LYS A 28 -20.08 7.86 20.36
N LEU A 29 -19.16 6.92 20.54
CA LEU A 29 -18.92 5.86 19.57
C LEU A 29 -20.06 4.83 19.60
N GLY A 30 -20.42 4.30 18.43
CA GLY A 30 -21.42 3.26 18.28
C GLY A 30 -20.93 1.87 18.70
N THR A 31 -21.81 0.88 18.63
CA THR A 31 -21.43 -0.52 18.88
C THR A 31 -20.46 -0.99 17.81
N LYS A 32 -19.36 -1.62 18.24
CA LYS A 32 -18.30 -2.10 17.36
C LYS A 32 -18.60 -3.50 16.83
N VAL A 33 -18.40 -3.68 15.53
CA VAL A 33 -18.37 -4.99 14.86
C VAL A 33 -16.96 -5.24 14.32
N GLU A 34 -16.46 -6.45 14.49
CA GLU A 34 -15.12 -6.86 14.05
C GLU A 34 -15.24 -7.78 12.83
N LEU A 35 -14.74 -7.34 11.67
CA LEU A 35 -14.64 -8.14 10.46
C LEU A 35 -13.26 -8.83 10.43
N LYS A 36 -13.25 -10.15 10.27
CA LYS A 36 -12.01 -10.95 10.24
C LYS A 36 -11.80 -11.66 8.91
N ASN A 37 -10.56 -12.07 8.67
CA ASN A 37 -10.15 -12.98 7.60
C ASN A 37 -10.48 -12.46 6.19
N ILE A 38 -10.05 -11.23 5.92
CA ILE A 38 -10.21 -10.59 4.62
C ILE A 38 -8.84 -10.53 3.93
N ASN A 39 -8.72 -11.20 2.78
CA ASN A 39 -7.42 -11.51 2.17
C ASN A 39 -7.07 -10.61 0.96
N SER A 40 -7.70 -9.44 0.83
CA SER A 40 -7.44 -8.51 -0.28
C SER A 40 -7.90 -7.11 0.08
N PHE A 41 -7.18 -6.08 -0.35
CA PHE A 41 -7.57 -4.68 -0.19
C PHE A 41 -8.96 -4.39 -0.77
N ARG A 42 -9.28 -4.94 -1.95
CA ARG A 42 -10.60 -4.80 -2.57
C ARG A 42 -11.71 -5.41 -1.72
N PHE A 43 -11.42 -6.52 -1.05
CA PHE A 43 -12.40 -7.15 -0.15
C PHE A 43 -12.52 -6.43 1.18
N ILE A 44 -11.45 -5.78 1.65
CA ILE A 44 -11.49 -4.93 2.84
C ILE A 44 -12.45 -3.77 2.61
N GLU A 45 -12.28 -3.04 1.50
CA GLU A 45 -13.18 -1.95 1.10
C GLU A 45 -14.64 -2.41 1.04
N LYS A 46 -14.93 -3.46 0.25
CA LYS A 46 -16.29 -3.99 0.10
C LYS A 46 -16.92 -4.47 1.41
N ALA A 47 -16.14 -5.09 2.29
CA ALA A 47 -16.63 -5.59 3.57
C ALA A 47 -16.97 -4.43 4.51
N ILE A 48 -16.15 -3.38 4.53
CA ILE A 48 -16.40 -2.16 5.30
C ILE A 48 -17.66 -1.47 4.79
N ASP A 49 -17.79 -1.26 3.48
CA ASP A 49 -18.96 -0.61 2.88
C ASP A 49 -20.26 -1.37 3.17
N TYR A 50 -20.22 -2.70 3.03
CA TYR A 50 -21.36 -3.55 3.37
C TYR A 50 -21.74 -3.43 4.84
N GLU A 51 -20.75 -3.46 5.74
CA GLU A 51 -20.99 -3.41 7.18
C GLU A 51 -21.49 -2.04 7.63
N ILE A 52 -21.01 -0.95 7.02
CA ILE A 52 -21.55 0.40 7.23
C ILE A 52 -23.03 0.43 6.88
N GLN A 53 -23.40 -0.02 5.67
CA GLN A 53 -24.80 0.01 5.23
C GLN A 53 -25.68 -0.87 6.12
N ARG A 54 -25.24 -2.09 6.45
CA ARG A 54 -25.96 -2.98 7.37
C ARG A 54 -26.22 -2.31 8.72
N GLN A 55 -25.22 -1.65 9.30
CA GLN A 55 -25.38 -0.99 10.59
C GLN A 55 -26.37 0.18 10.49
N ILE A 56 -26.37 0.92 9.38
CA ILE A 56 -27.33 2.00 9.12
C ILE A 56 -28.75 1.41 9.08
N ASP A 57 -28.97 0.37 8.27
CA ASP A 57 -30.28 -0.26 8.08
C ASP A 57 -30.86 -0.78 9.41
N LEU A 58 -30.02 -1.37 10.27
CA LEU A 58 -30.41 -1.83 11.61
C LEU A 58 -30.87 -0.68 12.50
N ILE A 59 -30.09 0.41 12.57
CA ILE A 59 -30.45 1.58 13.39
C ILE A 59 -31.74 2.24 12.87
N GLU A 60 -31.89 2.38 11.56
CA GLU A 60 -33.08 3.00 10.96
C GLU A 60 -34.35 2.14 11.11
N SER A 61 -34.20 0.81 11.15
CA SER A 61 -35.30 -0.13 11.42
C SER A 61 -35.69 -0.21 12.90
N GLY A 62 -34.94 0.46 13.79
CA GLY A 62 -35.15 0.43 15.24
C GLY A 62 -34.51 -0.77 15.94
N ASP A 63 -33.74 -1.57 15.22
CA ASP A 63 -32.97 -2.69 15.76
C ASP A 63 -31.68 -2.20 16.43
N ARG A 64 -31.04 -3.10 17.18
CA ARG A 64 -29.78 -2.82 17.86
C ARG A 64 -28.64 -3.57 17.20
N ILE A 65 -27.52 -2.88 17.01
CA ILE A 65 -26.27 -3.51 16.61
C ILE A 65 -25.70 -4.25 17.82
N LEU A 66 -25.43 -5.54 17.65
CA LEU A 66 -24.74 -6.38 18.63
C LEU A 66 -23.24 -6.32 18.39
N GLN A 67 -22.46 -6.38 19.48
CA GLN A 67 -21.02 -6.52 19.37
C GLN A 67 -20.69 -7.98 19.03
N GLU A 68 -20.19 -8.19 17.81
CA GLU A 68 -19.92 -9.53 17.29
C GLU A 68 -18.71 -9.54 16.36
N THR A 69 -18.16 -10.73 16.16
CA THR A 69 -17.18 -10.98 15.11
C THR A 69 -17.89 -11.54 13.89
N ARG A 70 -17.66 -10.93 12.73
CA ARG A 70 -18.24 -11.33 11.45
C ARG A 70 -17.15 -11.70 10.46
N LEU A 71 -17.51 -12.56 9.53
CA LEU A 71 -16.72 -12.89 8.35
C LEU A 71 -17.31 -12.22 7.12
N TYR A 72 -16.50 -12.08 6.09
CA TYR A 72 -16.92 -11.57 4.79
C TYR A 72 -16.95 -12.70 3.75
N ASP A 73 -18.09 -12.89 3.10
CA ASP A 73 -18.26 -13.77 1.95
C ASP A 73 -18.05 -12.97 0.67
N SER A 74 -16.91 -13.18 0.00
CA SER A 74 -16.57 -12.49 -1.24
C SER A 74 -17.41 -12.92 -2.45
N THR A 75 -18.05 -14.09 -2.39
CA THR A 75 -18.92 -14.61 -3.47
C THR A 75 -20.29 -13.96 -3.39
N ARG A 76 -20.83 -13.81 -2.17
CA ARG A 76 -22.15 -13.20 -1.93
C ARG A 76 -22.09 -11.71 -1.65
N ASN A 77 -20.90 -11.16 -1.45
CA ASN A 77 -20.66 -9.77 -1.09
C ASN A 77 -21.47 -9.36 0.16
N CYS A 78 -21.38 -10.17 1.21
CA CYS A 78 -22.08 -9.92 2.47
C CYS A 78 -21.24 -10.32 3.68
N THR A 79 -21.51 -9.69 4.83
CA THR A 79 -20.96 -10.11 6.11
C THR A 79 -21.90 -11.08 6.80
N TYR A 80 -21.36 -12.06 7.53
CA TYR A 80 -22.14 -13.01 8.33
C TYR A 80 -21.51 -13.22 9.70
N SER A 81 -22.34 -13.47 10.72
CA SER A 81 -21.89 -13.61 12.09
C SER A 81 -21.14 -14.93 12.31
N MET A 82 -20.01 -14.87 13.01
CA MET A 82 -19.18 -16.02 13.35
C MET A 82 -19.28 -16.30 14.85
N ARG A 83 -20.33 -17.02 15.29
CA ARG A 83 -20.70 -17.29 16.71
C ARG A 83 -20.84 -16.01 17.56
N SER A 84 -21.92 -15.89 18.33
CA SER A 84 -22.07 -14.80 19.31
C SER A 84 -20.95 -14.88 20.35
N LYS A 85 -20.16 -13.81 20.48
CA LYS A 85 -19.27 -13.62 21.63
C LYS A 85 -20.17 -13.38 22.84
N GLU A 86 -20.51 -14.42 23.57
CA GLU A 86 -21.28 -14.27 24.81
C GLU A 86 -20.43 -13.67 25.94
N ASP A 87 -19.09 -13.68 25.85
CA ASP A 87 -18.21 -13.01 26.83
C ASP A 87 -16.90 -12.48 26.19
N ALA A 88 -16.39 -11.36 26.71
CA ALA A 88 -15.03 -10.92 26.41
C ALA A 88 -14.03 -11.95 26.97
N HIS A 89 -13.12 -12.46 26.13
CA HIS A 89 -12.13 -13.42 26.60
C HIS A 89 -11.18 -12.77 27.60
N ASP A 90 -11.14 -13.30 28.83
CA ASP A 90 -10.09 -12.97 29.78
C ASP A 90 -8.79 -13.68 29.37
N TYR A 91 -7.94 -12.94 28.67
CA TYR A 91 -6.64 -13.42 28.21
C TYR A 91 -5.62 -13.59 29.35
N ARG A 92 -5.93 -13.12 30.57
CA ARG A 92 -5.06 -13.21 31.75
C ARG A 92 -3.62 -12.80 31.43
N TYR A 93 -3.44 -11.65 30.78
CA TYR A 93 -2.11 -11.15 30.41
C TYR A 93 -1.20 -11.07 31.64
N PHE A 94 -0.02 -11.68 31.56
CA PHE A 94 1.04 -11.59 32.55
C PHE A 94 2.40 -11.57 31.82
N PRO A 95 3.45 -10.97 32.41
CA PRO A 95 4.79 -11.02 31.85
C PRO A 95 5.25 -12.48 31.73
N ASP A 96 5.75 -12.85 30.56
CA ASP A 96 6.30 -14.18 30.34
C ASP A 96 7.51 -14.40 31.27
N PRO A 97 7.45 -15.34 32.22
CA PRO A 97 8.50 -15.53 33.22
C PRO A 97 9.79 -16.11 32.61
N ASP A 98 9.71 -16.70 31.41
CA ASP A 98 10.85 -17.27 30.70
C ASP A 98 11.61 -16.21 29.89
N LEU A 99 11.01 -15.04 29.68
CA LEU A 99 11.59 -13.94 28.93
C LEU A 99 11.89 -12.75 29.84
N LEU A 100 13.18 -12.43 29.97
CA LEU A 100 13.59 -11.17 30.58
C LEU A 100 13.06 -9.99 29.76
N PRO A 101 12.81 -8.82 30.40
CA PRO A 101 12.44 -7.61 29.68
C PRO A 101 13.42 -7.29 28.55
N LEU A 102 12.88 -6.99 27.36
CA LEU A 102 13.69 -6.59 26.21
C LEU A 102 14.16 -5.15 26.38
N GLU A 103 15.44 -4.96 26.71
CA GLU A 103 16.07 -3.64 26.75
C GLU A 103 16.71 -3.29 25.39
N ILE A 104 16.29 -2.18 24.81
CA ILE A 104 16.84 -1.64 23.56
C ILE A 104 17.56 -0.32 23.87
N SER A 105 18.88 -0.30 23.71
CA SER A 105 19.68 0.89 23.99
C SER A 105 19.37 2.05 23.03
N GLY A 106 19.48 3.29 23.52
CA GLY A 106 19.32 4.48 22.69
C GLY A 106 20.32 4.52 21.52
N GLU A 107 21.55 4.07 21.74
CA GLU A 107 22.55 3.93 20.67
C GLU A 107 22.08 3.00 19.54
N ARG A 108 21.48 1.85 19.88
CA ARG A 108 20.94 0.92 18.89
C ARG A 108 19.80 1.55 18.09
N ILE A 109 18.91 2.31 18.74
CA ILE A 109 17.83 3.03 18.07
C ILE A 109 18.40 4.06 17.09
N GLU A 110 19.38 4.85 17.50
CA GLU A 110 19.99 5.88 16.64
C GLU A 110 20.74 5.27 15.46
N ASN A 111 21.44 4.15 15.67
CA ASN A 111 22.09 3.42 14.58
C ASN A 111 21.06 2.87 13.58
N LEU A 112 19.94 2.32 14.05
CA LEU A 112 18.86 1.84 13.19
C LEU A 112 18.22 2.99 12.39
N LYS A 113 17.95 4.13 13.04
CA LYS A 113 17.41 5.32 12.35
C LYS A 113 18.33 5.79 11.22
N LYS A 114 19.65 5.82 11.45
CA LYS A 114 20.64 6.19 10.42
C LYS A 114 20.71 5.19 9.27
N SER A 115 20.37 3.92 9.52
CA SER A 115 20.35 2.87 8.49
C SER A 115 19.06 2.79 7.68
N LEU A 116 18.01 3.54 8.08
CA LEU A 116 16.74 3.52 7.37
C LEU A 116 16.92 4.07 5.95
N PRO A 117 16.42 3.35 4.93
CA PRO A 117 16.38 3.91 3.58
C PRO A 117 15.37 5.06 3.53
N GLU A 118 15.51 5.90 2.51
CA GLU A 118 14.53 6.92 2.16
C GLU A 118 13.13 6.28 2.03
N LEU A 119 12.16 6.79 2.77
CA LEU A 119 10.79 6.26 2.75
C LEU A 119 10.04 6.72 1.50
N PRO A 120 9.03 5.99 1.01
CA PRO A 120 8.31 6.32 -0.22
C PRO A 120 7.78 7.76 -0.26
N PHE A 121 7.16 8.22 0.83
CA PHE A 121 6.65 9.60 0.92
C PHE A 121 7.76 10.64 0.83
N GLN A 122 8.89 10.41 1.52
CA GLN A 122 10.04 11.31 1.46
C GLN A 122 10.62 11.35 0.05
N LYS A 123 10.73 10.19 -0.61
CA LYS A 123 11.20 10.07 -1.99
C LYS A 123 10.26 10.76 -2.98
N ALA A 124 8.94 10.63 -2.82
CA ALA A 124 7.96 11.34 -3.64
C ALA A 124 8.10 12.86 -3.50
N CYS A 125 8.22 13.38 -2.27
CA CYS A 125 8.48 14.81 -2.06
C CYS A 125 9.77 15.25 -2.75
N ARG A 126 10.85 14.49 -2.60
CA ARG A 126 12.11 14.78 -3.29
C ARG A 126 11.97 14.74 -4.81
N PHE A 127 11.22 13.80 -5.38
CA PHE A 127 10.98 13.75 -6.83
C PHE A 127 10.20 14.98 -7.31
N VAL A 128 9.28 15.51 -6.51
CA VAL A 128 8.61 16.79 -6.81
C VAL A 128 9.61 17.94 -6.76
N ASP A 129 10.42 18.03 -5.70
CA ASP A 129 11.32 19.17 -5.47
C ASP A 129 12.54 19.15 -6.42
N ASP A 130 13.25 18.03 -6.52
CA ASP A 130 14.49 17.91 -7.29
C ASP A 130 14.24 17.77 -8.80
N PHE A 131 13.19 17.02 -9.18
CA PHE A 131 12.90 16.70 -10.58
C PHE A 131 11.72 17.46 -11.15
N GLN A 132 11.08 18.33 -10.37
CA GLN A 132 9.96 19.17 -10.80
C GLN A 132 8.79 18.36 -11.39
N LEU A 133 8.58 17.16 -10.86
CA LEU A 133 7.49 16.28 -11.26
C LEU A 133 6.16 16.69 -10.63
N SER A 134 5.06 16.27 -11.23
CA SER A 134 3.76 16.37 -10.59
C SER A 134 3.70 15.42 -9.37
N HIS A 135 2.90 15.77 -8.36
CA HIS A 135 2.71 14.90 -7.20
C HIS A 135 2.20 13.51 -7.61
N VAL A 136 1.36 13.44 -8.64
CA VAL A 136 0.81 12.17 -9.15
C VAL A 136 1.92 11.31 -9.74
N ASP A 137 2.74 11.86 -10.63
CA ASP A 137 3.84 11.12 -11.25
C ASP A 137 4.87 10.68 -10.20
N ALA A 138 5.22 11.56 -9.27
CA ALA A 138 6.14 11.24 -8.19
C ALA A 138 5.61 10.11 -7.30
N THR A 139 4.32 10.11 -6.97
CA THR A 139 3.69 9.05 -6.17
C THR A 139 3.71 7.72 -6.91
N ASN A 140 3.34 7.72 -8.19
CA ASN A 140 3.32 6.50 -9.01
C ASN A 140 4.73 5.89 -9.15
N LEU A 141 5.76 6.72 -9.34
CA LEU A 141 7.14 6.26 -9.49
C LEU A 141 7.72 5.65 -8.19
N VAL A 142 7.13 5.93 -7.02
CA VAL A 142 7.58 5.38 -5.73
C VAL A 142 6.67 4.29 -5.16
N GLU A 143 5.65 3.84 -5.91
CA GLU A 143 4.77 2.74 -5.49
C GLU A 143 5.59 1.46 -5.22
N GLU A 144 6.56 1.19 -6.09
CA GLU A 144 7.52 0.10 -5.93
C GLU A 144 8.94 0.65 -5.80
N LEU A 145 9.71 0.06 -4.88
CA LEU A 145 11.11 0.46 -4.66
C LEU A 145 11.95 0.29 -5.92
N ASP A 146 11.75 -0.80 -6.65
CA ASP A 146 12.54 -1.11 -7.83
C ASP A 146 12.24 -0.15 -8.99
N LEU A 147 10.99 0.29 -9.13
CA LEU A 147 10.60 1.29 -10.12
C LEU A 147 11.25 2.64 -9.79
N ALA A 148 11.25 3.03 -8.52
CA ALA A 148 11.87 4.27 -8.07
C ALA A 148 13.38 4.27 -8.35
N LEU A 149 14.08 3.17 -8.03
CA LEU A 149 15.51 3.02 -8.31
C LEU A 149 15.81 2.99 -9.81
N TYR A 150 14.97 2.32 -10.60
CA TYR A 150 15.09 2.28 -12.05
C TYR A 150 14.96 3.69 -12.65
N PHE A 151 13.94 4.44 -12.21
CA PHE A 151 13.73 5.83 -12.63
C PHE A 151 14.95 6.71 -12.33
N GLU A 152 15.48 6.68 -11.11
CA GLU A 152 16.64 7.50 -10.74
C GLU A 152 17.87 7.24 -11.63
N GLU A 153 18.13 5.97 -11.95
CA GLU A 153 19.23 5.63 -12.88
C GLU A 153 18.93 6.04 -14.33
N VAL A 154 17.68 5.98 -14.80
CA VAL A 154 17.30 6.52 -16.11
C VAL A 154 17.51 8.03 -16.16
N VAL A 155 17.10 8.76 -15.12
CA VAL A 155 17.28 10.22 -15.04
C VAL A 155 18.76 10.59 -15.04
N LYS A 156 19.58 9.87 -14.27
CA LYS A 156 21.03 10.09 -14.20
C LYS A 156 21.73 9.93 -15.57
N VAL A 157 21.23 9.04 -16.43
CA VAL A 157 21.82 8.81 -17.77
C VAL A 157 21.22 9.75 -18.82
N SER A 158 19.90 9.97 -18.80
CA SER A 158 19.21 10.81 -19.78
C SER A 158 19.40 12.31 -19.53
N GLY A 159 19.59 12.72 -18.28
CA GLY A 159 19.59 14.13 -17.88
C GLY A 159 18.22 14.81 -17.96
N ASN A 160 17.15 14.06 -18.27
CA ASN A 160 15.81 14.61 -18.50
C ASN A 160 14.75 13.85 -17.70
N PRO A 161 14.45 14.29 -16.46
CA PRO A 161 13.46 13.64 -15.61
C PRO A 161 12.07 13.55 -16.24
N ARG A 162 11.65 14.61 -16.94
CA ARG A 162 10.32 14.66 -17.56
C ARG A 162 10.17 13.66 -18.70
N SER A 163 11.17 13.57 -19.58
CA SER A 163 11.19 12.53 -20.62
C SER A 163 11.25 11.14 -19.98
N ALA A 164 12.12 10.92 -18.98
CA ALA A 164 12.20 9.65 -18.27
C ALA A 164 10.85 9.21 -17.69
N THR A 165 10.14 10.10 -17.00
CA THR A 165 8.79 9.83 -16.49
C THR A 165 7.84 9.42 -17.61
N SER A 166 7.79 10.15 -18.72
CA SER A 166 6.90 9.82 -19.84
C SER A 166 7.23 8.47 -20.46
N TRP A 167 8.51 8.16 -20.68
CA TRP A 167 8.94 6.88 -21.27
C TRP A 167 8.67 5.71 -20.35
N ILE A 168 8.93 5.87 -19.05
CA ILE A 168 8.69 4.82 -18.07
C ILE A 168 7.18 4.58 -17.91
N MET A 169 6.41 5.64 -17.65
CA MET A 169 4.99 5.53 -17.32
C MET A 169 4.10 5.13 -18.51
N VAL A 170 4.50 5.47 -19.74
CA VAL A 170 3.67 5.23 -20.92
C VAL A 170 4.20 4.07 -21.75
N GLU A 171 5.48 4.05 -22.08
CA GLU A 171 6.03 3.09 -23.04
C GLU A 171 6.51 1.81 -22.34
N LEU A 172 7.40 1.94 -21.37
CA LEU A 172 7.94 0.79 -20.65
C LEU A 172 6.84 0.07 -19.85
N TRP A 173 6.02 0.81 -19.10
CA TRP A 173 4.95 0.21 -18.30
C TRP A 173 3.93 -0.54 -19.14
N ARG A 174 3.58 -0.02 -20.32
CA ARG A 174 2.69 -0.71 -21.26
C ARG A 174 3.27 -2.05 -21.68
N GLU A 175 4.52 -2.08 -22.11
CA GLU A 175 5.19 -3.31 -22.55
C GLU A 175 5.40 -4.33 -21.42
N LEU A 176 5.71 -3.87 -20.22
CA LEU A 176 5.87 -4.73 -19.04
C LEU A 176 4.53 -5.33 -18.62
N ASN A 177 3.46 -4.54 -18.59
CA ASN A 177 2.12 -5.02 -18.25
C ASN A 177 1.59 -6.04 -19.27
N ASP A 178 1.80 -5.80 -20.57
CA ASP A 178 1.41 -6.74 -21.63
C ASP A 178 2.11 -8.10 -21.49
N LYS A 179 3.36 -8.08 -21.00
CA LYS A 179 4.17 -9.29 -20.75
C LYS A 179 4.04 -9.83 -19.33
N LYS A 180 3.29 -9.15 -18.46
CA LYS A 180 3.17 -9.44 -17.02
C LYS A 180 4.53 -9.54 -16.31
N LEU A 181 5.45 -8.65 -16.66
CA LEU A 181 6.77 -8.56 -16.06
C LEU A 181 6.84 -7.38 -15.11
N SER A 182 7.59 -7.54 -14.01
CA SER A 182 7.98 -6.42 -13.17
C SER A 182 9.12 -5.63 -13.79
N VAL A 183 9.38 -4.41 -13.29
CA VAL A 183 10.52 -3.61 -13.74
C VAL A 183 11.88 -4.29 -13.49
N LYS A 184 11.97 -5.16 -12.47
CA LYS A 184 13.14 -6.00 -12.19
C LYS A 184 13.42 -7.02 -13.30
N GLU A 185 12.37 -7.51 -13.93
CA GLU A 185 12.42 -8.51 -14.99
C GLU A 185 12.48 -7.86 -16.38
N SER A 186 12.53 -6.52 -16.44
CA SER A 186 12.63 -5.79 -17.69
C SER A 186 13.89 -6.22 -18.47
N PRO A 187 13.76 -6.60 -19.76
CA PRO A 187 14.92 -6.84 -20.61
C PRO A 187 15.68 -5.54 -20.95
N ILE A 188 15.09 -4.38 -20.67
CA ILE A 188 15.67 -3.06 -20.91
C ILE A 188 16.20 -2.51 -19.58
N SER A 189 17.53 -2.44 -19.46
CA SER A 189 18.17 -1.80 -18.31
C SER A 189 17.93 -0.29 -18.27
N ALA A 190 17.97 0.30 -17.07
CA ALA A 190 17.82 1.74 -16.88
C ALA A 190 18.81 2.56 -17.72
N SER A 191 20.05 2.08 -17.86
CA SER A 191 21.05 2.75 -18.70
C SER A 191 20.71 2.72 -20.19
N GLN A 192 20.16 1.61 -20.70
CA GLN A 192 19.73 1.52 -22.09
C GLN A 192 18.57 2.49 -22.38
N LEU A 193 17.57 2.52 -21.49
CA LEU A 193 16.45 3.45 -21.64
C LEU A 193 16.92 4.91 -21.53
N GLY A 194 17.78 5.22 -20.57
CA GLY A 194 18.35 6.57 -20.42
C GLY A 194 19.12 7.02 -21.66
N ARG A 195 19.91 6.14 -22.29
CA ARG A 195 20.59 6.44 -23.56
C ARG A 195 19.62 6.64 -24.72
N LEU A 196 18.58 5.81 -24.80
CA LEU A 196 17.54 5.96 -25.82
C LEU A 196 16.88 7.34 -25.71
N ILE A 197 16.51 7.74 -24.50
CA ILE A 197 15.93 9.06 -24.23
C ILE A 197 16.88 10.17 -24.65
N ALA A 198 18.17 10.07 -24.30
CA ALA A 198 19.16 11.07 -24.70
C ALA A 198 19.27 11.23 -26.23
N LEU A 199 19.24 10.12 -26.98
CA LEU A 199 19.25 10.12 -28.46
C LEU A 199 17.96 10.67 -29.07
N VAL A 200 16.82 10.54 -28.38
CA VAL A 200 15.56 11.15 -28.81
C VAL A 200 15.60 12.66 -28.55
N ASP A 201 16.08 13.06 -27.37
CA ASP A 201 16.14 14.46 -26.94
C ASP A 201 17.14 15.26 -27.78
N ASP A 202 18.27 14.66 -28.21
CA ASP A 202 19.25 15.30 -29.10
C ASP A 202 18.87 15.24 -30.60
N SER A 203 17.69 14.68 -30.91
CA SER A 203 17.16 14.51 -32.27
C SER A 203 17.96 13.58 -33.19
N SER A 204 18.89 12.78 -32.66
CA SER A 204 19.56 11.71 -33.42
C SER A 204 18.59 10.64 -33.89
N ILE A 205 17.55 10.38 -33.11
CA ILE A 205 16.41 9.55 -33.49
C ILE A 205 15.09 10.29 -33.25
N SER A 206 14.10 10.05 -34.11
CA SER A 206 12.76 10.59 -33.87
C SER A 206 12.07 9.82 -32.74
N GLY A 207 11.17 10.47 -32.01
CA GLY A 207 10.35 9.79 -31.00
C GLY A 207 9.54 8.61 -31.55
N LYS A 208 9.21 8.61 -32.85
CA LYS A 208 8.54 7.47 -33.51
C LYS A 208 9.49 6.28 -33.74
N MET A 209 10.78 6.52 -33.91
CA MET A 209 11.78 5.45 -34.07
C MET A 209 12.20 4.86 -32.73
N GLY A 210 12.15 5.65 -31.66
CA GLY A 210 12.45 5.15 -30.32
C GLY A 210 11.33 4.29 -29.72
N LYS A 211 10.07 4.55 -30.10
CA LYS A 211 8.89 3.78 -29.67
C LYS A 211 8.70 2.54 -30.54
#